data_AF-A0A0D9VS55-F1
#
_entry.id   AF-A0A0D9VS55-F1
#
_cell.length_a   1.000
_cell.length_b   1.000
_cell.length_c   1.000
_cell.angle_alpha   90.00
_cell.angle_beta   90.00
_cell.angle_gamma   90.00
#
_symmetry.space_group_name_H-M   'P 1'
#
loop_
_entity.id
_entity.type
_entity.pdbx_description
1 polymer ?
#
loop_
_entity_poly.entity_id
_entity_poly.type
_entity_poly.pdbx_seq_one_letter_code
_entity_poly.pdbx_strand_id
1 'polypeptide(L)'
;MRFFLKFSPRCSVVLLLLLVTASRGLNIGDLLGSSPAKDQGCSRTCESQFCTIAPLLRYGKYCGILYSGCPGERPCDALDACCMVHDHCVDSHNDDYLNTMCNENLLSCIDRVSGPTFPGNKCNVGQTASVIRGVIETALLARGNKTAPRRPPVAVAWRCGNPTRHAHVRWQLDHMYWTSFGAAVVLATGYEE
;
A
#
# COMPACT_ATOMS: atom_id res chain seq x y z
N MET A 1 34.05 4.29 -36.36
CA MET A 1 34.84 4.92 -35.28
C MET A 1 34.44 4.27 -33.95
N ARG A 2 35.31 3.46 -33.35
CA ARG A 2 35.07 2.82 -32.04
C ARG A 2 35.66 3.73 -30.96
N PHE A 3 34.82 4.42 -30.20
CA PHE A 3 35.25 5.15 -29.02
C PHE A 3 35.56 4.14 -27.90
N PHE A 4 36.84 3.77 -27.78
CA PHE A 4 37.34 3.10 -26.59
C PHE A 4 37.44 4.14 -25.48
N LEU A 5 36.38 4.26 -24.66
CA LEU A 5 36.44 5.01 -23.41
C LEU A 5 37.42 4.29 -22.47
N LYS A 6 38.65 4.80 -22.41
CA LYS A 6 39.72 4.31 -21.54
C LYS A 6 39.43 4.79 -20.12
N PHE A 7 38.55 4.08 -19.42
CA PHE A 7 38.25 4.38 -18.02
C PHE A 7 39.51 4.13 -17.18
N SER A 8 40.04 5.20 -16.57
CA SER A 8 41.13 5.12 -15.60
C SER A 8 40.73 4.16 -14.47
N PRO A 9 41.65 3.32 -13.95
CA PRO A 9 41.34 2.40 -12.84
C PRO A 9 40.81 3.14 -11.60
N ARG A 10 41.15 4.43 -11.46
CA ARG A 10 40.61 5.32 -10.41
C ARG A 10 39.13 5.62 -10.59
N CYS A 11 38.62 5.76 -11.82
CA CYS A 11 37.18 5.94 -12.08
C CYS A 11 36.38 4.65 -11.83
N SER A 12 36.97 3.48 -12.11
CA SER A 12 36.32 2.19 -11.87
C SER A 12 36.08 1.95 -10.38
N VAL A 13 37.07 2.29 -9.53
CA VAL A 13 36.95 2.17 -8.07
C VAL A 13 35.92 3.14 -7.49
N VAL A 14 35.87 4.39 -7.99
CA VAL A 14 34.87 5.37 -7.55
C VAL A 14 33.46 4.93 -7.94
N LEU A 15 33.26 4.39 -9.14
CA LEU A 15 31.96 3.88 -9.57
C LEU A 15 31.53 2.66 -8.74
N LEU A 16 32.46 1.76 -8.41
CA LEU A 16 32.18 0.61 -7.54
C LEU A 16 31.81 1.07 -6.12
N LEU A 17 32.50 2.07 -5.58
CA LEU A 17 32.20 2.64 -4.26
C LEU A 17 30.81 3.30 -4.22
N LEU A 18 30.42 4.02 -5.28
CA LEU A 18 29.09 4.63 -5.38
C LEU A 18 27.97 3.57 -5.49
N LEU A 19 28.21 2.46 -6.20
CA LEU A 19 27.27 1.34 -6.27
C LEU A 19 27.14 0.59 -4.93
N VAL A 20 28.24 0.50 -4.16
CA VAL A 20 28.26 -0.14 -2.83
C VAL A 20 27.60 0.74 -1.76
N THR A 21 27.65 2.08 -1.88
CA THR A 21 26.92 2.96 -0.94
C THR A 21 25.43 3.08 -1.27
N ALA A 22 25.03 2.90 -2.53
CA ALA A 22 23.64 2.95 -2.96
C ALA A 22 22.80 1.72 -2.55
N SER A 23 23.43 0.62 -2.13
CA SER A 23 22.73 -0.60 -1.67
C SER A 23 22.27 -0.53 -0.21
N ARG A 24 22.61 0.54 0.51
CA ARG A 24 22.02 0.82 1.83
C ARG A 24 20.65 1.45 1.61
N GLY A 25 19.60 0.66 1.82
CA GLY A 25 18.21 1.10 1.70
C GLY A 25 17.98 2.37 2.53
N LEU A 26 17.48 3.41 1.88
CA LEU A 26 17.22 4.70 2.53
C LEU A 26 15.83 4.63 3.19
N ASN A 27 15.79 4.57 4.52
CA ASN A 27 14.55 4.79 5.25
C ASN A 27 14.19 6.28 5.17
N ILE A 28 13.04 6.61 4.59
CA ILE A 28 12.55 8.01 4.52
C ILE A 28 12.45 8.62 5.93
N GLY A 29 12.21 7.80 6.96
CA GLY A 29 12.23 8.20 8.36
C GLY A 29 13.57 8.75 8.87
N ASP A 30 14.70 8.26 8.34
CA ASP A 30 16.04 8.73 8.76
C ASP A 30 16.34 10.14 8.23
N LEU A 31 15.73 10.52 7.10
CA LEU A 31 15.84 11.86 6.52
C LEU A 31 15.07 12.92 7.33
N LEU A 32 14.09 12.49 8.13
CA LEU A 32 13.25 13.39 8.94
C LEU A 32 13.93 13.84 10.24
N GLY A 33 15.17 13.41 10.50
CA GLY A 33 16.08 14.01 11.47
C GLY A 33 15.69 13.79 12.93
N SER A 34 16.44 12.92 13.61
CA SER A 34 16.28 12.56 15.04
C SER A 34 14.97 11.81 15.29
N SER A 35 15.05 10.71 16.06
CA SER A 35 13.89 9.98 16.56
C SER A 35 12.83 11.00 17.01
N PRO A 36 11.68 11.10 16.30
CA PRO A 36 10.66 12.06 16.70
C PRO A 36 10.33 11.71 18.15
N ALA A 37 10.27 12.72 19.02
CA ALA A 37 9.64 12.51 20.32
C ALA A 37 8.33 11.75 20.08
N LYS A 38 7.96 10.80 20.94
CA LYS A 38 6.80 9.90 20.75
C LYS A 38 5.48 10.59 20.33
N ASP A 39 5.41 11.92 20.47
CA ASP A 39 4.30 12.81 20.17
C ASP A 39 4.45 13.66 18.88
N GLN A 40 5.57 13.62 18.18
CA GLN A 40 5.79 14.34 16.92
C GLN A 40 5.57 13.38 15.73
N GLY A 41 4.66 13.73 14.81
CA GLY A 41 4.38 12.92 13.60
C GLY A 41 3.22 11.91 13.73
N CYS A 42 2.44 11.96 14.80
CA CYS A 42 1.25 11.15 15.04
C CYS A 42 -0.04 12.00 14.97
N SER A 43 -1.20 11.36 14.79
CA SER A 43 -2.50 12.02 14.69
C SER A 43 -3.18 12.23 16.05
N ARG A 44 -3.82 13.39 16.22
CA ARG A 44 -4.77 13.67 17.32
C ARG A 44 -6.18 14.00 16.80
N THR A 45 -6.39 13.94 15.49
CA THR A 45 -7.62 14.34 14.82
C THR A 45 -8.25 13.16 14.09
N CYS A 46 -9.58 13.10 14.10
CA CYS A 46 -10.33 12.10 13.34
C CYS A 46 -10.41 12.53 11.87
N GLU A 47 -9.55 11.97 11.03
CA GLU A 47 -9.51 12.24 9.60
C GLU A 47 -10.51 11.38 8.83
N SER A 48 -10.95 11.87 7.67
CA SER A 48 -11.78 11.11 6.73
C SER A 48 -11.41 11.50 5.30
N GLN A 49 -10.15 11.28 4.94
CA GLN A 49 -9.54 11.70 3.67
C GLN A 49 -9.21 10.48 2.80
N PHE A 50 -9.34 10.64 1.49
CA PHE A 50 -8.99 9.61 0.50
C PHE A 50 -9.64 8.23 0.78
N CYS A 51 -10.92 8.24 1.18
CA CYS A 51 -11.68 7.09 1.69
C CYS A 51 -11.62 5.81 0.86
N THR A 52 -11.30 5.92 -0.43
CA THR A 52 -11.28 4.82 -1.42
C THR A 52 -9.91 4.64 -2.09
N ILE A 53 -8.89 5.40 -1.70
CA ILE A 53 -7.56 5.37 -2.30
C ILE A 53 -6.59 4.81 -1.26
N ALA A 54 -6.46 3.49 -1.23
CA ALA A 54 -5.69 2.78 -0.19
C ALA A 54 -4.31 3.39 0.15
N PRO A 55 -3.45 3.78 -0.81
CA PRO A 55 -2.15 4.37 -0.49
C PRO A 55 -2.19 5.72 0.24
N LEU A 56 -3.29 6.47 0.13
CA LEU A 56 -3.46 7.81 0.69
C LEU A 56 -4.52 7.87 1.79
N LEU A 57 -5.21 6.77 2.05
CA LEU A 57 -6.32 6.69 2.97
C LEU A 57 -5.90 7.11 4.38
N ARG A 58 -6.64 8.07 4.95
CA ARG A 58 -6.55 8.45 6.35
C ARG A 58 -7.94 8.49 6.95
N TYR A 59 -8.21 7.55 7.83
CA TYR A 59 -9.50 7.40 8.49
C TYR A 59 -9.31 7.31 10.01
N GLY A 60 -10.07 8.10 10.75
CA GLY A 60 -9.90 8.21 12.19
C GLY A 60 -8.52 8.74 12.53
N LYS A 61 -7.86 8.16 13.54
CA LYS A 61 -6.48 8.50 13.92
C LYS A 61 -5.48 7.42 13.53
N TYR A 62 -5.93 6.20 13.26
CA TYR A 62 -5.08 5.01 13.15
C TYR A 62 -5.21 4.28 11.82
N CYS A 63 -6.27 4.47 11.04
CA CYS A 63 -6.39 3.76 9.77
C CYS A 63 -5.66 4.51 8.64
N GLY A 64 -4.45 4.05 8.29
CA GLY A 64 -3.72 4.50 7.11
C GLY A 64 -2.31 3.91 7.03
N ILE A 65 -1.70 3.94 5.85
CA ILE A 65 -0.31 3.51 5.69
C ILE A 65 0.61 4.60 6.24
N LEU A 66 1.55 4.22 7.13
CA LEU A 66 2.47 5.14 7.80
C LEU A 66 1.73 6.32 8.49
N TYR A 67 0.56 6.03 9.04
CA TYR A 67 -0.30 6.99 9.69
C TYR A 67 -0.90 6.34 10.94
N SER A 68 -0.62 6.90 12.11
CA SER A 68 -1.10 6.37 13.39
C SER A 68 -1.40 7.49 14.39
N GLY A 69 -2.15 7.16 15.44
CA GLY A 69 -2.55 8.10 16.49
C GLY A 69 -1.48 8.27 17.56
N CYS A 70 -1.49 9.43 18.22
CA CYS A 70 -0.53 9.71 19.29
C CYS A 70 -0.76 8.84 20.54
N PRO A 71 0.28 8.64 21.37
CA PRO A 71 0.13 7.91 22.63
C PRO A 71 -1.00 8.48 23.50
N GLY A 72 -1.91 7.62 23.94
CA GLY A 72 -3.03 7.99 24.80
C GLY A 72 -4.26 8.55 24.07
N GLU A 73 -4.18 8.76 22.75
CA GLU A 73 -5.36 9.11 21.97
C GLU A 73 -6.35 7.94 21.92
N ARG A 74 -7.65 8.26 22.03
CA ARG A 74 -8.71 7.27 21.83
C ARG A 74 -9.05 7.16 20.35
N PRO A 75 -9.41 5.96 19.86
CA PRO A 75 -9.90 5.78 18.51
C PRO A 75 -11.23 6.51 18.32
N CYS A 76 -11.48 6.94 17.09
CA CYS A 76 -12.64 7.73 16.72
C CYS A 76 -13.94 6.91 16.62
N ASP A 77 -13.83 5.62 16.28
CA ASP A 77 -14.92 4.66 16.23
C ASP A 77 -14.40 3.20 16.26
N ALA A 78 -15.28 2.22 16.01
CA ALA A 78 -14.94 0.81 16.02
C ALA A 78 -13.96 0.39 14.91
N LEU A 79 -14.01 1.00 13.72
CA LEU A 79 -13.07 0.69 12.65
C LEU A 79 -11.69 1.25 12.99
N ASP A 80 -11.64 2.48 13.49
CA ASP A 80 -10.40 3.11 13.95
C ASP A 80 -9.77 2.36 15.13
N ALA A 81 -10.59 1.77 16.01
CA ALA A 81 -10.12 0.91 17.09
C ALA A 81 -9.44 -0.37 16.57
N CYS A 82 -9.94 -0.97 15.48
CA CYS A 82 -9.28 -2.10 14.84
C CYS A 82 -7.89 -1.71 14.32
N CYS A 83 -7.78 -0.55 13.68
CA CYS A 83 -6.50 -0.05 13.17
C CYS A 83 -5.52 0.28 14.29
N MET A 84 -5.98 0.88 15.40
CA MET A 84 -5.15 1.14 16.58
C MET A 84 -4.50 -0.14 17.12
N VAL A 85 -5.27 -1.24 17.21
CA VAL A 85 -4.74 -2.54 17.66
C VAL A 85 -3.74 -3.10 16.65
N HIS A 86 -3.98 -2.94 15.34
CA HIS A 86 -3.08 -3.40 14.29
C HIS A 86 -1.76 -2.63 14.31
N ASP A 87 -1.79 -1.30 14.38
CA ASP A 87 -0.59 -0.46 14.45
C ASP A 87 0.29 -0.83 15.64
N HIS A 88 -0.30 -0.97 16.83
CA HIS A 88 0.43 -1.40 18.03
C HIS A 88 0.98 -2.81 17.91
N CYS A 89 0.25 -3.72 17.24
CA CYS A 89 0.74 -5.05 16.96
C CYS A 89 1.96 -5.01 16.03
N VAL A 90 1.93 -4.21 14.97
CA VAL A 90 3.06 -4.08 14.03
C VAL A 90 4.29 -3.49 14.74
N ASP A 91 4.11 -2.40 15.50
CA ASP A 91 5.15 -1.76 16.32
C ASP A 91 5.80 -2.77 17.29
N SER A 92 4.98 -3.59 17.97
CA SER A 92 5.50 -4.62 18.89
C SER A 92 6.13 -5.83 18.21
N HIS A 93 6.10 -5.92 16.88
CA HIS A 93 6.64 -7.03 16.08
C HIS A 93 7.76 -6.57 15.13
N ASN A 94 8.58 -5.61 15.56
CA ASN A 94 9.71 -5.07 14.80
C ASN A 94 9.28 -4.39 13.49
N ASP A 95 8.17 -3.66 13.52
CA ASP A 95 7.59 -2.97 12.35
C ASP A 95 7.26 -3.92 11.18
N ASP A 96 7.03 -5.21 11.45
CA ASP A 96 6.65 -6.19 10.44
C ASP A 96 5.17 -6.02 10.02
N TYR A 97 4.92 -5.08 9.11
CA TYR A 97 3.59 -4.86 8.50
C TYR A 97 3.03 -6.11 7.81
N LEU A 98 3.89 -7.07 7.45
CA LEU A 98 3.44 -8.31 6.83
C LEU A 98 3.01 -9.34 7.88
N ASN A 99 3.25 -9.17 9.19
CA ASN A 99 2.94 -10.12 10.26
C ASN A 99 1.50 -10.70 10.19
N THR A 100 1.35 -12.03 10.25
CA THR A 100 0.10 -12.75 9.93
C THR A 100 -0.83 -12.59 11.10
N MET A 101 -0.32 -12.67 12.32
CA MET A 101 -1.12 -12.50 13.51
C MET A 101 -1.74 -11.11 13.53
N CYS A 102 -0.95 -10.06 13.27
CA CYS A 102 -1.48 -8.70 13.21
C CYS A 102 -2.54 -8.56 12.10
N ASN A 103 -2.23 -9.05 10.89
CA ASN A 103 -3.11 -8.94 9.73
C ASN A 103 -4.40 -9.77 9.86
N GLU A 104 -4.34 -11.01 10.34
CA GLU A 104 -5.51 -11.89 10.56
C GLU A 104 -6.41 -11.37 11.70
N ASN A 105 -5.81 -10.82 12.76
CA ASN A 105 -6.56 -10.18 13.84
C ASN A 105 -7.29 -8.93 13.33
N LEU A 106 -6.66 -8.12 12.47
CA LEU A 106 -7.29 -6.97 11.84
C LEU A 106 -8.47 -7.38 10.96
N LEU A 107 -8.33 -8.41 10.12
CA LEU A 107 -9.44 -8.93 9.32
C LEU A 107 -10.62 -9.39 10.21
N SER A 108 -10.32 -10.15 11.26
CA SER A 108 -11.32 -10.63 12.22
C SER A 108 -12.00 -9.50 13.01
N CYS A 109 -11.30 -8.37 13.22
CA CYS A 109 -11.84 -7.17 13.85
C CYS A 109 -12.78 -6.42 12.88
N ILE A 110 -12.33 -6.21 11.65
CA ILE A 110 -13.10 -5.53 10.59
C ILE A 110 -14.45 -6.22 10.34
N ASP A 111 -14.49 -7.55 10.32
CA ASP A 111 -15.72 -8.34 10.12
C ASP A 111 -16.78 -8.10 11.22
N ARG A 112 -16.39 -7.51 12.36
CA ARG A 112 -17.26 -7.25 13.52
C ARG A 112 -17.53 -5.75 13.74
N VAL A 113 -17.00 -4.87 12.88
CA VAL A 113 -17.21 -3.42 12.98
C VAL A 113 -18.71 -3.12 12.89
N SER A 114 -19.20 -2.40 13.88
CA SER A 114 -20.59 -1.98 13.99
C SER A 114 -20.70 -0.74 14.88
N GLY A 115 -21.88 -0.11 14.90
CA GLY A 115 -22.15 1.07 15.71
C GLY A 115 -21.95 2.40 14.97
N PRO A 116 -22.14 3.53 15.69
CA PRO A 116 -21.99 4.86 15.11
C PRO A 116 -20.53 5.20 14.81
N THR A 117 -20.35 6.08 13.82
CA THR A 117 -19.06 6.70 13.48
C THR A 117 -18.93 8.07 14.15
N PHE A 118 -17.70 8.61 14.19
CA PHE A 118 -17.44 9.97 14.69
C PHE A 118 -18.15 11.08 13.87
N PRO A 119 -18.52 12.22 14.50
CA PRO A 119 -19.14 13.36 13.83
C PRO A 119 -18.27 13.94 12.72
N GLY A 120 -18.90 14.31 11.60
CA GLY A 120 -18.21 14.94 10.46
C GLY A 120 -17.46 13.96 9.55
N ASN A 121 -17.56 12.65 9.80
CA ASN A 121 -16.97 11.64 8.92
C ASN A 121 -17.52 11.77 7.48
N LYS A 122 -16.62 11.96 6.51
CA LYS A 122 -16.94 12.05 5.08
C LYS A 122 -16.85 10.71 4.35
N CYS A 123 -16.37 9.66 5.02
CA CYS A 123 -16.21 8.32 4.46
C CYS A 123 -17.39 7.42 4.82
N ASN A 124 -17.73 6.50 3.92
CA ASN A 124 -18.61 5.39 4.26
C ASN A 124 -17.80 4.30 4.99
N VAL A 125 -18.15 4.01 6.24
CA VAL A 125 -17.43 3.06 7.12
C VAL A 125 -17.25 1.70 6.44
N GLY A 126 -18.32 1.13 5.86
CA GLY A 126 -18.27 -0.19 5.23
C GLY A 126 -17.40 -0.22 3.97
N GLN A 127 -17.43 0.84 3.17
CA GLN A 127 -16.58 0.98 2.00
C GLN A 127 -15.11 1.12 2.40
N THR A 128 -14.81 1.98 3.36
CA THR A 128 -13.44 2.17 3.87
C THR A 128 -12.90 0.89 4.52
N ALA A 129 -13.71 0.20 5.33
CA ALA A 129 -13.38 -1.11 5.89
C ALA A 129 -13.05 -2.13 4.78
N SER A 130 -13.82 -2.15 3.68
CA SER A 130 -13.58 -3.05 2.55
C SER A 130 -12.26 -2.75 1.81
N VAL A 131 -11.90 -1.47 1.69
CA VAL A 131 -10.63 -1.04 1.09
C VAL A 131 -9.45 -1.50 1.95
N ILE A 132 -9.54 -1.28 3.27
CA ILE A 132 -8.52 -1.74 4.24
C ILE A 132 -8.40 -3.26 4.18
N ARG A 133 -9.53 -3.99 4.22
CA ARG A 133 -9.59 -5.45 4.11
C ARG A 133 -8.83 -5.96 2.90
N GLY A 134 -9.02 -5.36 1.72
CA GLY A 134 -8.32 -5.76 0.49
C GLY A 134 -6.80 -5.61 0.55
N VAL A 135 -6.30 -4.56 1.19
CA VAL A 135 -4.86 -4.36 1.42
C VAL A 135 -4.31 -5.44 2.35
N ILE A 136 -4.99 -5.72 3.44
CA ILE A 136 -4.56 -6.70 4.45
C ILE A 136 -4.59 -8.13 3.90
N GLU A 137 -5.62 -8.50 3.12
CA GLU A 137 -5.63 -9.79 2.40
C GLU A 137 -4.44 -9.91 1.45
N THR A 138 -4.08 -8.81 0.76
CA THR A 138 -2.90 -8.79 -0.11
C THR A 138 -1.60 -8.95 0.68
N ALA A 139 -1.47 -8.34 1.86
CA ALA A 139 -0.32 -8.50 2.74
C ALA A 139 -0.13 -9.96 3.20
N LEU A 140 -1.22 -10.65 3.55
CA LEU A 140 -1.20 -12.08 3.88
C LEU A 140 -0.76 -12.94 2.69
N LEU A 141 -1.27 -12.63 1.48
CA LEU A 141 -0.85 -13.31 0.25
C LEU A 141 0.63 -13.07 -0.06
N ALA A 142 1.15 -11.87 0.19
CA ALA A 142 2.56 -11.53 -0.04
C ALA A 142 3.49 -12.29 0.90
N ARG A 143 3.10 -12.49 2.18
CA ARG A 143 3.92 -13.24 3.14
C ARG A 143 3.86 -14.76 2.93
N GLY A 144 2.74 -15.29 2.43
CA GLY A 144 2.57 -16.72 2.16
C GLY A 144 3.02 -17.13 0.76
N ASN A 145 4.20 -17.73 0.60
CA ASN A 145 4.56 -18.41 -0.64
C ASN A 145 4.01 -19.86 -0.64
N LYS A 146 3.03 -20.13 -1.52
CA LYS A 146 2.55 -21.45 -2.01
C LYS A 146 2.36 -22.57 -0.97
N THR A 147 1.15 -22.69 -0.41
CA THR A 147 0.41 -23.94 -0.03
C THR A 147 -0.41 -23.78 1.26
N ALA A 148 -1.59 -23.16 1.18
CA ALA A 148 -2.67 -23.42 2.15
C ALA A 148 -4.04 -23.02 1.56
N PRO A 149 -5.13 -23.73 1.90
CA PRO A 149 -6.37 -23.68 1.12
C PRO A 149 -7.14 -22.38 1.33
N ARG A 150 -7.59 -21.84 0.20
CA ARG A 150 -8.41 -20.65 0.05
C ARG A 150 -9.76 -20.86 0.75
N ARG A 151 -10.13 -20.02 1.73
CA ARG A 151 -11.54 -19.63 1.78
C ARG A 151 -11.77 -18.80 0.51
N PRO A 152 -12.79 -19.10 -0.31
CA PRO A 152 -13.11 -18.21 -1.42
C PRO A 152 -13.41 -16.83 -0.80
N PRO A 153 -12.86 -15.73 -1.34
CA PRO A 153 -13.36 -14.43 -0.98
C PRO A 153 -14.87 -14.43 -1.24
N VAL A 154 -15.65 -13.89 -0.31
CA VAL A 154 -17.02 -13.46 -0.62
C VAL A 154 -16.88 -12.60 -1.86
N ALA A 155 -17.38 -13.11 -2.99
CA ALA A 155 -17.24 -12.46 -4.27
C ALA A 155 -18.00 -11.13 -4.23
N VAL A 156 -17.29 -10.04 -3.92
CA VAL A 156 -17.67 -8.74 -4.45
C VAL A 156 -17.37 -8.82 -5.93
N ALA A 157 -18.35 -9.30 -6.69
CA ALA A 157 -18.30 -9.35 -8.13
C ALA A 157 -18.21 -7.90 -8.64
N TRP A 158 -16.99 -7.44 -8.93
CA TRP A 158 -16.79 -6.48 -10.00
C TRP A 158 -17.23 -7.19 -11.28
N ARG A 159 -18.52 -7.06 -11.60
CA ARG A 159 -19.08 -7.60 -12.81
C ARG A 159 -18.47 -6.81 -13.96
N CYS A 160 -17.38 -7.31 -14.55
CA CYS A 160 -17.07 -6.99 -15.93
C CYS A 160 -18.34 -7.35 -16.72
N GLY A 161 -18.98 -6.34 -17.30
CA GLY A 161 -20.19 -6.52 -18.10
C GLY A 161 -19.95 -7.56 -19.18
N ASN A 162 -20.82 -8.57 -19.24
CA ASN A 162 -20.81 -9.59 -20.28
C ASN A 162 -21.08 -8.93 -21.65
N PRO A 163 -20.21 -9.07 -22.67
CA PRO A 163 -20.29 -8.32 -23.92
C PRO A 163 -21.27 -8.91 -24.96
N THR A 164 -22.35 -9.58 -24.54
CA THR A 164 -23.18 -10.38 -25.48
C THR A 164 -24.60 -9.89 -25.74
N ARG A 165 -24.96 -8.64 -25.45
CA ARG A 165 -26.20 -8.05 -26.00
C ARG A 165 -26.01 -6.59 -26.39
N HIS A 166 -26.55 -6.26 -27.56
CA HIS A 166 -26.50 -4.98 -28.28
C HIS A 166 -25.25 -4.77 -29.16
N ALA A 167 -25.16 -5.63 -30.18
CA ALA A 167 -24.67 -5.19 -31.48
C ALA A 167 -25.56 -4.06 -32.03
N HIS A 168 -24.96 -3.20 -32.84
CA HIS A 168 -25.47 -1.97 -33.46
C HIS A 168 -25.41 -0.69 -32.61
N VAL A 169 -24.57 0.25 -33.09
CA VAL A 169 -24.46 1.68 -32.73
C VAL A 169 -23.44 2.07 -31.63
N ARG A 170 -22.13 1.91 -31.90
CA ARG A 170 -21.10 2.90 -31.47
C ARG A 170 -19.69 2.69 -32.10
N TRP A 171 -19.58 2.35 -33.39
CA TRP A 171 -18.28 2.30 -34.08
C TRP A 171 -17.87 3.67 -34.65
N GLN A 172 -17.63 4.68 -33.80
CA GLN A 172 -17.08 5.93 -34.33
C GLN A 172 -16.26 6.84 -33.40
N LEU A 173 -15.82 6.43 -32.20
CA LEU A 173 -15.02 7.33 -31.34
C LEU A 173 -13.82 6.70 -30.60
N ASP A 174 -13.31 5.53 -30.99
CA ASP A 174 -12.11 4.92 -30.36
C ASP A 174 -10.83 4.97 -31.22
N HIS A 175 -10.58 6.11 -31.88
CA HIS A 175 -9.33 6.35 -32.64
C HIS A 175 -8.45 7.49 -32.07
N MET A 176 -8.64 7.93 -30.83
CA MET A 176 -7.90 9.11 -30.32
C MET A 176 -7.31 9.00 -28.91
N TYR A 177 -7.05 7.80 -28.37
CA TYR A 177 -6.37 7.69 -27.06
C TYR A 177 -5.42 6.48 -26.90
N TRP A 178 -4.96 5.87 -28.01
CA TRP A 178 -4.03 4.71 -27.98
C TRP A 178 -2.59 5.05 -28.40
N THR A 179 -2.16 6.32 -28.30
CA THR A 179 -0.80 6.77 -28.71
C THR A 179 0.08 7.32 -27.59
N SER A 180 -0.18 7.07 -26.30
CA SER A 180 0.64 7.73 -25.24
C SER A 180 1.24 6.90 -24.11
N PHE A 181 1.02 5.60 -23.95
CA PHE A 181 1.69 4.84 -22.87
C PHE A 181 2.15 3.43 -23.27
N GLY A 182 2.85 3.34 -24.40
CA GLY A 182 3.57 2.14 -24.82
C GLY A 182 5.06 2.43 -24.99
N ALA A 183 5.80 2.61 -23.90
CA ALA A 183 7.27 2.51 -23.90
C ALA A 183 7.83 2.28 -22.49
N ALA A 184 8.78 1.35 -22.42
CA ALA A 184 9.74 1.09 -21.34
C ALA A 184 9.26 0.23 -20.14
N VAL A 185 9.55 -1.07 -20.19
CA VAL A 185 10.66 -1.73 -19.47
C VAL A 185 10.46 -3.25 -19.58
N VAL A 186 11.19 -3.91 -20.49
CA VAL A 186 11.58 -5.32 -20.34
C VAL A 186 13.04 -5.41 -20.75
N LEU A 187 13.82 -5.94 -19.80
CA LEU A 187 15.27 -6.08 -19.79
C LEU A 187 15.72 -7.07 -20.88
N ALA A 188 16.72 -6.65 -21.66
CA ALA A 188 17.49 -7.52 -22.52
C ALA A 188 18.48 -8.34 -21.66
N THR A 189 18.20 -9.63 -21.47
CA THR A 189 19.25 -10.63 -21.23
C THR A 189 19.77 -11.06 -22.61
N GLY A 190 20.93 -10.55 -23.00
CA GLY A 190 21.62 -10.98 -24.22
C GLY A 190 22.30 -12.34 -24.01
N TYR A 191 21.97 -13.29 -24.87
CA TYR A 191 22.68 -14.54 -25.14
C TYR A 191 22.99 -14.50 -26.65
N GLU A 192 24.25 -14.55 -27.06
CA GLU A 192 24.62 -14.87 -28.44
C GLU A 192 26.06 -15.41 -28.49
N GLU A 193 26.26 -16.38 -29.40
CA GLU A 193 27.45 -17.23 -29.60
C GLU A 193 28.65 -16.52 -30.25
#